data_AF-A0A142WQU2-F1
#
_entry.id   AF-A0A142WQU2-F1
#
_cell.length_a   1.000
_cell.length_b   1.000
_cell.length_c   1.000
_cell.angle_alpha   90.00
_cell.angle_beta   90.00
_cell.angle_gamma   90.00
#
_symmetry.space_group_name_H-M   'P 1'
#
loop_
_entity.id
_entity.type
_entity.pdbx_description
1 polymer ?
#
loop_
_entity_poly.entity_id
_entity_poly.type
_entity_poly.pdbx_seq_one_letter_code
_entity_poly.pdbx_strand_id
1 'polypeptide(L)'
;MKRLVPLLIAAVGGIALIVAYFLPATESWGVELAVWFDILAAIAFILGGGNLLKVHLQKVSEGKAGWGYSGLIIASFLVTLICGLWKVGSKPADNTEHYGETFATLPVETLPVFTVPRPPSAISIPKPPLSLRRQFSVTADELRFQGWPTPIQANDLTGLRPELEWQCAVETLLGKAVPPPELAGKIAYYADDRALSVRGTISPTQESALRSLLGDSAPAKQAVDELAAAARKATSVPVPQASAPPGWAIPEPQREAVTLADGQLRVLGPVSTGLRNAMADEWSNWPRLRPKSKDQRTAYLAELTGAAPWSPPQITAFERQLEAVWTPVQLQTAVDIAGVPAPSEKTACECLAEKQAGATDIQRTVPPTGSPQTLNAAQVAVLDRLAYDPASTPDQFVSEVTAAGPLSPPQAAAIRRFLAAAPTVAQFERDLYFAVRKLGPVTAEQAERLLAGFRRQFEWRQTIGRLFVLAHQPKSPWSGDYTEQGTPFWWIYLYVLQPLMTTTFALLAFYVASAAFRAFRAKNLEASVLLITAFIVLLRSTPIGASLSGLLPEELSFLKLDSLTAFIMKVPNTAGNRAIMIGIALGIAATSLKILLGLDRSYLGSDD
;
A
#
# COMPACT_ATOMS: atom_id res chain seq x y z
N MET A 1 19.27 -40.55 30.40
CA MET A 1 19.55 -39.14 30.80
C MET A 1 19.77 -38.19 29.61
N LYS A 2 20.59 -38.53 28.60
CA LYS A 2 20.91 -37.61 27.47
C LYS A 2 19.72 -37.10 26.62
N ARG A 3 18.54 -37.76 26.68
CA ARG A 3 17.33 -37.42 25.88
C ARG A 3 16.17 -36.83 26.69
N LEU A 4 16.23 -36.91 28.03
CA LEU A 4 15.18 -36.39 28.92
C LEU A 4 15.23 -34.86 29.01
N VAL A 5 16.43 -34.29 28.96
CA VAL A 5 16.65 -32.85 29.06
C VAL A 5 16.03 -32.07 27.89
N PRO A 6 16.26 -32.43 26.60
CA PRO A 6 15.59 -31.75 25.48
C PRO A 6 14.06 -31.86 25.52
N LEU A 7 13.54 -33.02 25.92
CA LEU A 7 12.11 -33.27 26.04
C LEU A 7 11.46 -32.42 27.14
N LEU A 8 12.12 -32.29 28.29
CA LEU A 8 11.68 -31.40 29.37
C LEU A 8 11.71 -29.93 28.93
N ILE A 9 12.77 -29.51 28.24
CA ILE A 9 12.88 -28.14 27.71
C ILE A 9 11.72 -27.84 26.75
N ALA A 10 11.44 -28.76 25.81
CA ALA A 10 10.32 -28.60 24.87
C ALA A 10 8.96 -28.56 25.58
N ALA A 11 8.75 -29.42 26.58
CA ALA A 11 7.51 -29.44 27.37
C ALA A 11 7.31 -28.16 28.17
N VAL A 12 8.34 -27.68 28.86
CA VAL A 12 8.31 -26.43 29.62
C VAL A 12 8.09 -25.23 28.70
N GLY A 13 8.77 -25.18 27.55
CA GLY A 13 8.57 -24.13 26.55
C GLY A 13 7.14 -24.12 25.99
N GLY A 14 6.57 -25.28 25.69
CA GLY A 14 5.18 -25.41 25.26
C GLY A 14 4.17 -24.94 26.32
N ILE A 15 4.38 -25.30 27.59
CA ILE A 15 3.55 -24.83 28.70
C ILE A 15 3.66 -23.31 28.86
N ALA A 16 4.88 -22.77 28.79
CA ALA A 16 5.10 -21.33 28.90
C ALA A 16 4.40 -20.54 27.78
N LEU A 17 4.40 -21.05 26.54
CA LEU A 17 3.64 -20.45 25.43
C LEU A 17 2.12 -20.48 25.66
N ILE A 18 1.59 -21.60 26.18
CA ILE A 18 0.17 -21.70 26.54
C ILE A 18 -0.18 -20.67 27.60
N VAL A 19 0.65 -20.56 28.66
CA VAL A 19 0.44 -19.59 29.74
C VAL A 19 0.51 -18.15 29.22
N ALA A 20 1.51 -17.84 28.39
CA ALA A 20 1.69 -16.52 27.78
C ALA A 20 0.50 -16.08 26.92
N TYR A 21 -0.18 -17.02 26.26
CA TYR A 21 -1.36 -16.72 25.44
C TYR A 21 -2.58 -16.30 26.27
N PHE A 22 -2.77 -16.86 27.47
CA PHE A 22 -3.95 -16.57 28.30
C PHE A 22 -3.71 -15.50 29.38
N LEU A 23 -2.46 -15.20 29.74
CA LEU A 23 -2.11 -14.24 30.79
C LEU A 23 -1.29 -13.06 30.24
N PRO A 24 -1.86 -11.83 30.18
CA PRO A 24 -1.16 -10.64 29.68
C PRO A 24 0.16 -10.33 30.39
N ALA A 25 0.26 -10.63 31.69
CA ALA A 25 1.48 -10.41 32.47
C ALA A 25 2.69 -11.25 32.01
N THR A 26 2.47 -12.32 31.26
CA THR A 26 3.51 -13.25 30.76
C THR A 26 3.72 -13.18 29.26
N GLU A 27 3.17 -12.16 28.59
CA GLU A 27 3.30 -11.97 27.14
C GLU A 27 4.77 -11.93 26.68
N SER A 28 5.65 -11.31 27.48
CA SER A 28 7.09 -11.23 27.20
C SER A 28 7.77 -12.60 27.11
N TRP A 29 7.33 -13.60 27.88
CA TRP A 29 7.86 -14.96 27.80
C TRP A 29 7.58 -15.59 26.44
N GLY A 30 6.39 -15.31 25.89
CA GLY A 30 6.01 -15.75 24.56
C GLY A 30 6.90 -15.14 23.48
N VAL A 31 7.18 -13.83 23.58
CA VAL A 31 8.09 -13.12 22.67
C VAL A 31 9.50 -13.70 22.74
N GLU A 32 10.05 -13.89 23.95
CA GLU A 32 11.38 -14.47 24.11
C GLU A 32 11.46 -15.89 23.54
N LEU A 33 10.53 -16.77 23.92
CA LEU A 33 10.49 -18.15 23.43
C LEU A 33 10.30 -18.25 21.92
N ALA A 34 9.57 -17.31 21.30
CA ALA A 34 9.48 -17.23 19.85
C ALA A 34 10.84 -16.94 19.20
N VAL A 35 11.64 -16.03 19.77
CA VAL A 35 13.01 -15.78 19.28
C VAL A 35 13.89 -17.03 19.39
N TRP A 36 13.82 -17.74 20.52
CA TRP A 36 14.55 -19.01 20.67
C TRP A 36 14.09 -20.06 19.65
N PHE A 37 12.78 -20.16 19.42
CA PHE A 37 12.22 -21.05 18.42
C PHE A 37 12.71 -20.71 17.01
N ASP A 38 12.72 -19.43 16.63
CA ASP A 38 13.19 -19.00 15.31
C ASP A 38 14.67 -19.37 15.07
N ILE A 39 15.52 -19.22 16.09
CA ILE A 39 16.93 -19.65 16.04
C ILE A 39 17.02 -21.17 15.82
N LEU A 40 16.25 -21.96 16.57
CA LEU A 40 16.25 -23.42 16.45
C LEU A 40 15.68 -23.87 15.10
N ALA A 41 14.62 -23.23 14.61
CA ALA A 41 14.01 -23.48 13.32
C ALA A 41 15.01 -23.19 12.18
N ALA A 42 15.74 -22.08 12.24
CA ALA A 42 16.77 -21.76 11.26
C ALA A 42 17.85 -22.85 11.17
N ILE A 43 18.34 -23.35 12.31
CA ILE A 43 19.31 -24.46 12.36
C ILE A 43 18.69 -25.74 11.80
N ALA A 44 17.44 -26.05 12.18
CA ALA A 44 16.73 -27.23 11.71
C ALA A 44 16.51 -27.21 10.18
N PHE A 45 16.19 -26.06 9.58
CA PHE A 45 16.06 -25.92 8.13
C PHE A 45 17.38 -26.19 7.40
N ILE A 46 18.51 -25.71 7.93
CA ILE A 46 19.84 -25.98 7.37
C ILE A 46 20.15 -27.48 7.42
N LEU A 47 19.93 -28.12 8.59
CA LEU A 47 20.16 -29.55 8.76
C LEU A 47 19.21 -30.39 7.89
N GLY A 48 17.94 -30.01 7.80
CA GLY A 48 16.95 -30.67 6.97
C GLY A 48 17.28 -30.59 5.48
N GLY A 49 17.63 -29.39 5.00
CA GLY A 49 18.08 -29.19 3.61
C GLY A 49 19.39 -29.93 3.31
N GLY A 50 20.35 -29.90 4.24
CA GLY A 50 21.61 -30.65 4.13
C GLY A 50 21.39 -32.16 4.08
N ASN A 51 20.48 -32.69 4.90
CA ASN A 51 20.14 -34.11 4.89
C ASN A 51 19.44 -34.52 3.59
N LEU A 52 18.46 -33.73 3.13
CA LEU A 52 17.80 -33.92 1.83
C LEU A 52 18.85 -34.01 0.72
N LEU A 53 19.73 -33.01 0.65
CA LEU A 53 20.77 -32.94 -0.39
C LEU A 53 21.74 -34.12 -0.29
N LYS A 54 22.21 -34.48 0.91
CA LYS A 54 23.09 -35.63 1.13
C LYS A 54 22.48 -36.94 0.63
N VAL A 55 21.25 -37.25 1.06
CA VAL A 55 20.57 -38.51 0.72
C VAL A 55 20.33 -38.62 -0.78
N HIS A 56 19.85 -37.54 -1.40
CA HIS A 56 19.55 -37.55 -2.83
C HIS A 56 20.82 -37.50 -3.70
N LEU A 57 21.85 -36.74 -3.31
CA LEU A 57 23.14 -36.72 -4.03
C LEU A 57 23.82 -38.08 -3.99
N GLN A 58 23.82 -38.74 -2.83
CA GLN A 58 24.35 -40.09 -2.71
C GLN A 58 23.60 -41.06 -3.63
N LYS A 59 22.26 -41.00 -3.65
CA LYS A 59 21.44 -41.84 -4.53
C LYS A 59 21.72 -41.61 -6.02
N VAL A 60 21.98 -40.37 -6.42
CA VAL A 60 22.36 -39.99 -7.79
C VAL A 60 23.78 -40.47 -8.12
N SER A 61 24.74 -40.22 -7.24
CA SER A 61 26.14 -40.63 -7.41
C SER A 61 26.30 -42.15 -7.51
N GLU A 62 25.49 -42.90 -6.77
CA GLU A 62 25.54 -44.37 -6.75
C GLU A 62 24.69 -45.02 -7.87
N GLY A 63 23.98 -44.22 -8.69
CA GLY A 63 23.15 -44.73 -9.78
C GLY A 63 22.00 -45.65 -9.34
N LYS A 64 21.51 -45.50 -8.09
CA LYS A 64 20.46 -46.35 -7.52
C LYS A 64 19.14 -46.21 -8.28
N ALA A 65 18.29 -47.25 -8.22
CA ALA A 65 16.98 -47.24 -8.84
C ALA A 65 16.16 -45.98 -8.45
N GLY A 66 15.64 -45.28 -9.46
CA GLY A 66 14.93 -44.00 -9.28
C GLY A 66 15.84 -42.79 -9.03
N TRP A 67 17.13 -42.85 -9.40
CA TRP A 67 18.06 -41.70 -9.31
C TRP A 67 17.54 -40.47 -10.06
N GLY A 68 16.85 -40.64 -11.20
CA GLY A 68 16.30 -39.53 -11.99
C GLY A 68 15.33 -38.65 -11.18
N TYR A 69 14.47 -39.26 -10.36
CA TYR A 69 13.58 -38.52 -9.45
C TYR A 69 14.36 -37.75 -8.38
N SER A 70 15.46 -38.32 -7.89
CA SER A 70 16.33 -37.63 -6.92
C SER A 70 17.06 -36.46 -7.56
N GLY A 71 17.50 -36.59 -8.82
CA GLY A 71 18.04 -35.49 -9.59
C GLY A 71 17.04 -34.34 -9.76
N LEU A 72 15.77 -34.65 -10.07
CA LEU A 72 14.71 -33.66 -10.16
C LEU A 72 14.46 -32.95 -8.81
N ILE A 73 14.44 -33.68 -7.70
CA ILE A 73 14.28 -33.10 -6.36
C ILE A 73 15.42 -32.12 -6.05
N ILE A 74 16.67 -32.51 -6.32
CA ILE A 74 17.84 -31.65 -6.11
C ILE A 74 17.74 -30.39 -6.97
N ALA A 75 17.45 -30.54 -8.26
CA ALA A 75 17.32 -29.41 -9.17
C ALA A 75 16.22 -28.44 -8.72
N SER A 76 15.03 -28.95 -8.40
CA SER A 76 13.91 -28.15 -7.89
C SER A 76 14.27 -27.45 -6.58
N PHE A 77 14.89 -28.16 -5.63
CA PHE A 77 15.35 -27.59 -4.37
C PHE A 77 16.33 -26.43 -4.58
N LEU A 78 17.33 -26.62 -5.44
CA LEU A 78 18.34 -25.59 -5.74
C LEU A 78 17.73 -24.38 -6.44
N VAL A 79 16.85 -24.59 -7.43
CA VAL A 79 16.16 -23.49 -8.12
C VAL A 79 15.32 -22.68 -7.13
N THR A 80 14.51 -23.35 -6.31
CA THR A 80 13.70 -22.68 -5.29
C THR A 80 14.57 -21.93 -4.28
N LEU A 81 15.64 -22.55 -3.79
CA LEU A 81 16.57 -21.92 -2.85
C LEU A 81 17.23 -20.68 -3.45
N ILE A 82 17.71 -20.76 -4.69
CA ILE A 82 18.36 -19.62 -5.39
C ILE A 82 17.35 -18.50 -5.61
N CYS A 83 16.16 -18.80 -6.15
CA CYS A 83 15.13 -17.78 -6.35
C CYS A 83 14.76 -17.08 -5.04
N GLY A 84 14.71 -17.82 -3.92
CA GLY A 84 14.29 -17.31 -2.61
C GLY A 84 15.38 -16.47 -1.96
N LEU A 85 16.61 -17.00 -1.93
CA LEU A 85 17.77 -16.34 -1.32
C LEU A 85 18.10 -15.03 -2.03
N TRP A 86 18.01 -15.01 -3.35
CA TRP A 86 18.31 -13.84 -4.17
C TRP A 86 17.06 -13.00 -4.50
N LYS A 87 15.89 -13.38 -3.95
CA LYS A 87 14.59 -12.72 -4.18
C LYS A 87 14.37 -12.33 -5.65
N VAL A 88 14.66 -13.26 -6.54
CA VAL A 88 14.70 -12.98 -7.99
C VAL A 88 13.35 -12.47 -8.45
N GLY A 89 13.34 -11.30 -9.10
CA GLY A 89 12.13 -10.70 -9.65
C GLY A 89 11.21 -10.02 -8.63
N SER A 90 11.55 -9.99 -7.32
CA SER A 90 10.81 -9.17 -6.35
C SER A 90 11.10 -7.70 -6.60
N LYS A 91 10.07 -6.84 -6.57
CA LYS A 91 10.32 -5.40 -6.60
C LYS A 91 10.77 -4.98 -5.20
N PRO A 92 11.63 -3.96 -5.07
CA PRO A 92 11.96 -3.44 -3.76
C PRO A 92 10.71 -3.01 -3.00
N ALA A 93 10.68 -3.26 -1.69
CA ALA A 93 9.49 -3.02 -0.89
C ALA A 93 9.14 -1.54 -0.83
N ASP A 94 7.88 -1.21 -1.13
CA ASP A 94 7.40 0.18 -1.26
C ASP A 94 7.65 1.03 0.01
N ASN A 95 7.63 0.42 1.19
CA ASN A 95 7.88 1.11 2.47
C ASN A 95 9.36 1.43 2.72
N THR A 96 10.28 0.87 1.93
CA THR A 96 11.72 1.12 2.01
C THR A 96 12.26 1.96 0.85
N GLU A 97 11.43 2.17 -0.18
CA GLU A 97 11.85 2.87 -1.39
C GLU A 97 11.56 4.37 -1.32
N HIS A 98 12.57 5.14 -1.71
CA HIS A 98 12.54 6.60 -1.72
C HIS A 98 12.48 7.11 -3.15
N TYR A 99 11.30 6.98 -3.76
CA TYR A 99 11.10 7.38 -5.15
C TYR A 99 11.39 8.86 -5.40
N GLY A 100 12.22 9.13 -6.40
CA GLY A 100 12.63 10.48 -6.75
C GLY A 100 13.80 11.02 -5.94
N GLU A 101 14.49 10.18 -5.17
CA GLU A 101 15.66 10.58 -4.39
C GLU A 101 16.93 9.89 -4.90
N THR A 102 18.04 10.60 -4.78
CA THR A 102 19.41 10.08 -4.96
C THR A 102 20.08 10.07 -3.61
N PHE A 103 21.02 9.15 -3.39
CA PHE A 103 21.70 8.96 -2.10
C PHE A 103 23.20 9.02 -2.25
N ALA A 104 23.87 9.60 -1.26
CA ALA A 104 25.31 9.47 -1.07
C ALA A 104 25.63 9.23 0.41
N THR A 105 26.66 8.43 0.65
CA THR A 105 27.10 8.13 2.02
C THR A 105 27.73 9.38 2.63
N LEU A 106 27.23 9.79 3.79
CA LEU A 106 27.72 10.94 4.53
C LEU A 106 27.65 10.64 6.04
N PRO A 107 28.77 10.74 6.78
CA PRO A 107 28.75 10.60 8.24
C PRO A 107 27.90 11.70 8.89
N VAL A 108 27.23 11.38 10.01
CA VAL A 108 26.35 12.36 10.68
C VAL A 108 27.12 13.55 11.21
N GLU A 109 28.41 13.34 11.53
CA GLU A 109 29.31 14.32 12.13
C GLU A 109 29.60 15.50 11.20
N THR A 110 29.44 15.33 9.88
CA THR A 110 29.66 16.40 8.90
C THR A 110 28.45 17.31 8.73
N LEU A 111 27.29 16.97 9.31
CA LEU A 111 26.09 17.80 9.22
C LEU A 111 26.17 19.00 10.17
N PRO A 112 25.48 20.11 9.82
CA PRO A 112 25.40 21.27 10.69
C PRO A 112 24.75 20.93 12.03
N VAL A 113 25.20 21.63 13.07
CA VAL A 113 24.75 21.42 14.44
C VAL A 113 23.89 22.60 14.86
N PHE A 114 22.70 22.32 15.36
CA PHE A 114 21.76 23.31 15.87
C PHE A 114 21.62 23.14 17.38
N THR A 115 21.69 24.24 18.11
CA THR A 115 21.56 24.24 19.57
C THR A 115 20.53 25.26 20.07
N VAL A 116 19.88 24.89 21.17
CA VAL A 116 19.02 25.77 21.97
C VAL A 116 19.31 25.55 23.46
N PRO A 117 19.10 26.56 24.32
CA PRO A 117 19.24 26.39 25.75
C PRO A 117 18.37 25.25 26.29
N ARG A 118 18.91 24.48 27.24
CA ARG A 118 18.18 23.40 27.91
C ARG A 118 17.13 23.99 28.83
N PRO A 119 15.85 23.60 28.71
CA PRO A 119 14.81 24.08 29.59
C PRO A 119 15.02 23.53 31.02
N PRO A 120 14.75 24.32 32.08
CA PRO A 120 14.95 23.91 33.47
C PRO A 120 14.19 22.63 33.85
N SER A 121 13.01 22.44 33.26
CA SER A 121 12.16 21.24 33.43
C SER A 121 12.79 19.93 32.94
N ALA A 122 13.85 19.98 32.13
CA ALA A 122 14.49 18.79 31.55
C ALA A 122 15.57 18.18 32.45
N ILE A 123 15.32 17.96 33.75
CA ILE A 123 16.33 17.44 34.70
C ILE A 123 16.83 16.03 34.31
N SER A 124 15.93 15.13 33.93
CA SER A 124 16.24 13.81 33.35
C SER A 124 15.49 13.64 32.03
N ILE A 125 16.21 13.22 30.99
CA ILE A 125 15.61 12.99 29.67
C ILE A 125 15.56 11.48 29.45
N PRO A 126 14.36 10.92 29.17
CA PRO A 126 14.23 9.50 28.89
C PRO A 126 15.13 9.11 27.72
N LYS A 127 15.56 7.85 27.68
CA LYS A 127 16.41 7.35 26.59
C LYS A 127 15.73 7.65 25.25
N PRO A 128 16.37 8.39 24.33
CA PRO A 128 15.73 8.77 23.08
C PRO A 128 15.31 7.54 22.26
N PRO A 129 14.17 7.63 21.53
CA PRO A 129 13.76 6.62 20.56
C PRO A 129 14.81 6.46 19.46
N LEU A 130 14.77 5.33 18.76
CA LEU A 130 15.76 4.96 17.74
C LEU A 130 15.96 6.07 16.69
N SER A 131 14.87 6.70 16.26
CA SER A 131 14.84 7.83 15.31
C SER A 131 15.72 9.01 15.70
N LEU A 132 15.98 9.22 17.00
CA LEU A 132 16.70 10.39 17.52
C LEU A 132 18.13 10.07 17.96
N ARG A 133 18.45 8.81 18.29
CA ARG A 133 19.70 8.44 18.99
C ARG A 133 20.99 8.88 18.31
N ARG A 134 20.99 9.02 16.98
CA ARG A 134 22.19 9.39 16.20
C ARG A 134 22.32 10.89 15.95
N GLN A 135 21.25 11.67 16.08
CA GLN A 135 21.22 13.09 15.72
C GLN A 135 20.90 14.01 16.89
N PHE A 136 20.27 13.49 17.95
CA PHE A 136 19.89 14.27 19.11
C PHE A 136 20.76 13.93 20.32
N SER A 137 21.26 14.97 20.98
CA SER A 137 22.00 14.85 22.23
C SER A 137 21.66 16.02 23.16
N VAL A 138 21.88 15.81 24.45
CA VAL A 138 21.57 16.80 25.48
C VAL A 138 22.80 16.96 26.34
N THR A 139 23.25 18.21 26.46
CA THR A 139 24.40 18.59 27.29
C THR A 139 23.91 19.18 28.62
N ALA A 140 24.83 19.67 29.46
CA ALA A 140 24.46 20.36 30.70
C ALA A 140 23.56 21.58 30.41
N ASP A 141 23.90 22.36 29.39
CA ASP A 141 23.31 23.69 29.16
C ASP A 141 22.44 23.77 27.89
N GLU A 142 22.57 22.81 26.97
CA GLU A 142 21.95 22.90 25.64
C GLU A 142 21.32 21.59 25.14
N LEU A 143 20.23 21.71 24.40
CA LEU A 143 19.72 20.68 23.50
C LEU A 143 20.43 20.81 22.14
N ARG A 144 20.94 19.71 21.61
CA ARG A 144 21.70 19.68 20.36
C ARG A 144 21.07 18.71 19.36
N PHE A 145 20.81 19.20 18.14
CA PHE A 145 20.39 18.38 17.02
C PHE A 145 21.35 18.54 15.84
N GLN A 146 21.77 17.42 15.23
CA GLN A 146 22.71 17.40 14.12
C GLN A 146 22.00 17.04 12.81
N GLY A 147 22.03 17.97 11.85
CA GLY A 147 21.29 17.89 10.59
C GLY A 147 19.86 18.45 10.70
N TRP A 148 19.00 18.04 9.77
CA TRP A 148 17.63 18.55 9.65
C TRP A 148 16.63 17.50 10.13
N PRO A 149 15.78 17.81 11.13
CA PRO A 149 14.77 16.89 11.64
C PRO A 149 13.73 16.53 10.57
N THR A 150 13.42 15.24 10.45
CA THR A 150 12.24 14.78 9.71
C THR A 150 10.95 15.04 10.49
N PRO A 151 9.75 15.02 9.86
CA PRO A 151 8.49 15.18 10.58
C PRO A 151 8.28 14.16 11.71
N ILE A 152 8.75 12.92 11.51
CA ILE A 152 8.70 11.87 12.54
C ILE A 152 9.60 12.24 13.71
N GLN A 153 10.84 12.66 13.44
CA GLN A 153 11.78 13.10 14.48
C GLN A 153 11.30 14.34 15.22
N ALA A 154 10.67 15.29 14.52
CA ALA A 154 10.06 16.47 15.13
C ALA A 154 8.96 16.06 16.11
N ASN A 155 8.07 15.15 15.70
CA ASN A 155 7.03 14.61 16.58
C ASN A 155 7.62 13.83 17.77
N ASP A 156 8.64 13.01 17.53
CA ASP A 156 9.31 12.24 18.58
C ASP A 156 10.00 13.18 19.58
N LEU A 157 10.67 14.25 19.13
CA LEU A 157 11.30 15.26 19.99
C LEU A 157 10.25 15.95 20.86
N THR A 158 9.16 16.42 20.26
CA THR A 158 8.05 17.06 20.97
C THR A 158 7.39 16.10 21.97
N GLY A 159 7.28 14.81 21.61
CA GLY A 159 6.69 13.75 22.43
C GLY A 159 7.58 13.22 23.55
N LEU A 160 8.88 13.55 23.60
CA LEU A 160 9.76 13.11 24.69
C LEU A 160 9.28 13.59 26.06
N ARG A 161 8.64 14.77 26.11
CA ARG A 161 8.27 15.46 27.33
C ARG A 161 7.03 16.36 27.11
N PRO A 162 5.99 16.28 27.96
CA PRO A 162 4.76 17.04 27.78
C PRO A 162 4.85 18.51 28.22
N GLU A 163 5.92 18.93 28.91
CA GLU A 163 6.05 20.28 29.46
C GLU A 163 6.15 21.36 28.38
N LEU A 164 5.42 22.48 28.54
CA LEU A 164 5.42 23.60 27.58
C LEU A 164 6.82 24.20 27.35
N GLU A 165 7.66 24.26 28.38
CA GLU A 165 9.06 24.71 28.26
C GLU A 165 9.87 23.81 27.32
N TRP A 166 9.66 22.49 27.41
CA TRP A 166 10.28 21.54 26.51
C TRP A 166 9.76 21.70 25.09
N GLN A 167 8.44 21.71 24.92
CA GLN A 167 7.80 21.83 23.61
C GLN A 167 8.23 23.13 22.91
N CYS A 168 8.30 24.26 23.63
CA CYS A 168 8.81 25.52 23.08
C CYS A 168 10.31 25.47 22.74
N ALA A 169 11.15 24.85 23.57
CA ALA A 169 12.57 24.68 23.26
C ALA A 169 12.76 23.81 21.99
N VAL A 170 11.99 22.73 21.84
CA VAL A 170 11.97 21.91 20.63
C VAL A 170 11.48 22.72 19.43
N GLU A 171 10.37 23.44 19.52
CA GLU A 171 9.88 24.32 18.45
C GLU A 171 10.95 25.33 17.99
N THR A 172 11.63 25.96 18.95
CA THR A 172 12.74 26.89 18.67
C THR A 172 13.89 26.18 17.95
N LEU A 173 14.23 24.95 18.36
CA LEU A 173 15.26 24.14 17.73
C LEU A 173 14.88 23.76 16.30
N LEU A 174 13.64 23.31 16.08
CA LEU A 174 13.11 22.95 14.77
C LEU A 174 13.07 24.17 13.83
N GLY A 175 12.73 25.36 14.35
CA GLY A 175 12.75 26.61 13.58
C GLY A 175 14.16 27.05 13.16
N LYS A 176 15.20 26.68 13.93
CA LYS A 176 16.60 26.90 13.56
C LYS A 176 17.13 25.83 12.60
N ALA A 177 16.70 24.57 12.79
CA ALA A 177 17.19 23.42 12.05
C ALA A 177 16.51 23.24 10.68
N VAL A 178 16.46 24.31 9.90
CA VAL A 178 15.84 24.36 8.57
C VAL A 178 16.93 24.45 7.50
N PRO A 179 16.86 23.67 6.40
CA PRO A 179 17.76 23.84 5.26
C PRO A 179 17.71 25.26 4.69
N PRO A 180 18.79 25.73 4.03
CA PRO A 180 18.75 26.97 3.27
C PRO A 180 17.58 27.00 2.27
N PRO A 181 16.97 28.16 1.97
CA PRO A 181 15.80 28.27 1.10
C PRO A 181 15.96 27.58 -0.27
N GLU A 182 17.17 27.59 -0.83
CA GLU A 182 17.50 26.96 -2.12
C GLU A 182 17.37 25.43 -2.08
N LEU A 183 17.56 24.84 -0.90
CA LEU A 183 17.56 23.40 -0.63
C LEU A 183 16.33 22.93 0.19
N ALA A 184 15.42 23.85 0.51
CA ALA A 184 14.23 23.55 1.29
C ALA A 184 13.36 22.50 0.56
N GLY A 185 13.06 21.39 1.25
CA GLY A 185 12.31 20.25 0.69
C GLY A 185 13.04 19.44 -0.38
N LYS A 186 14.30 19.78 -0.68
CA LYS A 186 15.15 19.08 -1.66
C LYS A 186 16.12 18.09 -1.03
N ILE A 187 16.55 18.33 0.22
CA ILE A 187 17.49 17.46 0.90
C ILE A 187 16.84 16.75 2.10
N ALA A 188 17.28 15.54 2.38
CA ALA A 188 16.95 14.81 3.60
C ALA A 188 18.16 13.99 4.07
N TYR A 189 18.22 13.66 5.35
CA TYR A 189 19.27 12.83 5.90
C TYR A 189 18.69 11.61 6.62
N TYR A 190 19.22 10.44 6.29
CA TYR A 190 18.80 9.15 6.82
C TYR A 190 19.88 8.62 7.76
N ALA A 191 19.72 8.89 9.06
CA ALA A 191 20.76 8.63 10.05
C ALA A 191 21.10 7.16 10.23
N ASP A 192 20.12 6.25 10.08
CA ASP A 192 20.35 4.81 10.20
C ASP A 192 21.25 4.29 9.07
N ASP A 193 21.09 4.85 7.87
CA ASP A 193 21.85 4.49 6.67
C ASP A 193 23.11 5.35 6.47
N ARG A 194 23.30 6.39 7.29
CA ARG A 194 24.36 7.41 7.13
C ARG A 194 24.38 7.97 5.69
N ALA A 195 23.20 8.35 5.21
CA ALA A 195 23.01 8.76 3.83
C ALA A 195 22.33 10.12 3.74
N LEU A 196 22.96 11.03 2.99
CA LEU A 196 22.33 12.26 2.53
C LEU A 196 21.57 11.96 1.24
N SER A 197 20.36 12.50 1.10
CA SER A 197 19.58 12.41 -0.12
C SER A 197 19.28 13.76 -0.75
N VAL A 198 19.14 13.76 -2.08
CA VAL A 198 18.64 14.89 -2.87
C VAL A 198 17.45 14.41 -3.71
N ARG A 199 16.36 15.17 -3.68
CA ARG A 199 15.11 14.89 -4.40
C ARG A 199 15.07 15.54 -5.79
N GLY A 200 14.93 14.71 -6.81
CA GLY A 200 14.84 15.09 -8.22
C GLY A 200 16.17 15.60 -8.76
N THR A 201 16.12 16.69 -9.52
CA THR A 201 17.30 17.36 -10.06
C THR A 201 17.91 18.36 -9.06
N ILE A 202 19.20 18.64 -9.27
CA ILE A 202 19.95 19.69 -8.58
C ILE A 202 20.47 20.71 -9.61
N SER A 203 20.13 21.98 -9.43
CA SER A 203 20.68 23.06 -10.25
C SER A 203 22.13 23.37 -9.85
N PRO A 204 22.92 24.07 -10.69
CA PRO A 204 24.27 24.52 -10.31
C PRO A 204 24.27 25.42 -9.05
N THR A 205 23.22 26.22 -8.86
CA THR A 205 23.05 27.06 -7.67
C THR A 205 22.79 26.23 -6.42
N GLN A 206 21.95 25.20 -6.51
CA GLN A 206 21.68 24.28 -5.41
C GLN A 206 22.89 23.42 -5.06
N GLU A 207 23.65 22.97 -6.05
CA GLU A 207 24.90 22.24 -5.82
C GLU A 207 25.90 23.11 -5.06
N SER A 208 26.07 24.37 -5.47
CA SER A 208 26.95 25.32 -4.80
C SER A 208 26.51 25.60 -3.36
N ALA A 209 25.19 25.75 -3.14
CA ALA A 209 24.62 25.89 -1.80
C ALA A 209 24.88 24.65 -0.92
N LEU A 210 24.78 23.44 -1.49
CA LEU A 210 25.03 22.19 -0.77
C LEU A 210 26.51 22.03 -0.38
N ARG A 211 27.44 22.43 -1.27
CA ARG A 211 28.89 22.46 -0.95
C ARG A 211 29.20 23.43 0.19
N SER A 212 28.62 24.64 0.13
CA SER A 212 28.78 25.64 1.19
C SER A 212 28.25 25.13 2.53
N LEU A 213 27.10 24.45 2.52
CA LEU A 213 26.42 23.95 3.71
C LEU A 213 27.16 22.82 4.43
N LEU A 214 27.79 21.89 3.69
CA LEU A 214 28.48 20.73 4.25
C LEU A 214 29.98 20.96 4.50
N GLY A 215 30.52 22.07 4.02
CA GLY A 215 31.92 22.44 4.16
C GLY A 215 32.90 21.60 3.33
N ASP A 216 34.19 21.74 3.62
CA ASP A 216 35.28 21.26 2.76
C ASP A 216 35.80 19.85 3.04
N SER A 217 35.13 19.08 3.91
CA SER A 217 35.58 17.73 4.27
C SER A 217 35.56 16.79 3.05
N ALA A 218 36.51 15.85 2.98
CA ALA A 218 36.58 14.90 1.87
C ALA A 218 35.28 14.07 1.70
N PRO A 219 34.64 13.55 2.78
CA PRO A 219 33.35 12.87 2.66
C PRO A 219 32.23 13.77 2.13
N ALA A 220 32.20 15.05 2.54
CA ALA A 220 31.21 16.00 2.04
C ALA A 220 31.38 16.27 0.55
N LYS A 221 32.61 16.50 0.08
CA LYS A 221 32.89 16.74 -1.34
C LYS A 221 32.47 15.56 -2.19
N GLN A 222 32.88 14.35 -1.79
CA GLN A 222 32.51 13.12 -2.48
C GLN A 222 30.98 12.94 -2.51
N ALA A 223 30.29 13.14 -1.39
CA ALA A 223 28.85 12.98 -1.35
C ALA A 223 28.12 13.95 -2.28
N VAL A 224 28.55 15.22 -2.33
CA VAL A 224 27.96 16.21 -3.24
C VAL A 224 28.23 15.86 -4.70
N ASP A 225 29.44 15.40 -5.03
CA ASP A 225 29.80 14.98 -6.39
C ASP A 225 28.94 13.79 -6.85
N GLU A 226 28.76 12.79 -5.99
CA GLU A 226 27.92 11.60 -6.24
C GLU A 226 26.45 12.00 -6.44
N LEU A 227 25.90 12.83 -5.55
CA LEU A 227 24.52 13.33 -5.66
C LEU A 227 24.31 14.13 -6.95
N ALA A 228 25.25 15.01 -7.29
CA ALA A 228 25.16 15.83 -8.49
C ALA A 228 25.26 14.99 -9.77
N ALA A 229 26.14 13.98 -9.80
CA ALA A 229 26.24 13.04 -10.92
C ALA A 229 24.94 12.24 -11.08
N ALA A 230 24.40 11.71 -9.98
CA ALA A 230 23.16 10.94 -9.97
C ALA A 230 21.94 11.79 -10.41
N ALA A 231 21.84 13.02 -9.94
CA ALA A 231 20.76 13.95 -10.27
C ALA A 231 20.81 14.46 -11.73
N ARG A 232 21.94 14.31 -12.42
CA ARG A 232 22.14 14.66 -13.85
C ARG A 232 22.01 13.47 -14.79
N LYS A 233 21.85 12.26 -14.26
CA LYS A 233 21.72 11.05 -15.09
C LYS A 233 20.48 11.15 -15.96
N ALA A 234 20.66 11.11 -17.28
CA ALA A 234 19.56 11.16 -18.22
C ALA A 234 18.95 9.76 -18.41
N THR A 235 17.62 9.69 -18.35
CA THR A 235 16.85 8.49 -18.67
C THR A 235 15.87 8.83 -19.78
N SER A 236 15.74 7.97 -20.79
CA SER A 236 14.82 8.20 -21.91
C SER A 236 13.99 6.95 -22.21
N VAL A 237 12.76 7.17 -22.67
CA VAL A 237 11.88 6.12 -23.18
C VAL A 237 11.24 6.55 -24.50
N PRO A 238 11.02 5.61 -25.44
CA PRO A 238 10.25 5.90 -26.64
C PRO A 238 8.78 6.15 -26.28
N VAL A 239 8.20 7.16 -26.92
CA VAL A 239 6.79 7.53 -26.84
C VAL A 239 6.12 7.12 -28.15
N PRO A 240 5.15 6.18 -28.11
CA PRO A 240 4.32 5.90 -29.27
C PRO A 240 3.62 7.19 -29.74
N GLN A 241 3.77 7.59 -31.00
CA GLN A 241 3.25 8.87 -31.52
C GLN A 241 1.75 9.07 -31.24
N ALA A 242 0.96 7.99 -31.30
CA ALA A 242 -0.47 8.02 -31.03
C ALA A 242 -0.82 8.19 -29.55
N SER A 243 0.10 7.94 -28.61
CA SER A 243 -0.16 7.91 -27.16
C SER A 243 -0.01 9.27 -26.49
N ALA A 244 0.85 10.17 -26.99
CA ALA A 244 1.12 11.47 -26.38
C ALA A 244 -0.15 12.34 -26.34
N PRO A 245 -0.47 13.01 -25.22
CA PRO A 245 -1.63 13.89 -25.13
C PRO A 245 -1.43 15.12 -26.04
N PRO A 246 -2.47 15.57 -26.78
CA PRO A 246 -2.34 16.69 -27.71
C PRO A 246 -2.06 18.04 -27.02
N GLY A 247 -2.50 18.20 -25.78
CA GLY A 247 -2.27 19.40 -24.96
C GLY A 247 -1.14 19.24 -23.94
N TRP A 248 -0.24 18.26 -24.14
CA TRP A 248 0.85 18.01 -23.19
C TRP A 248 1.87 19.14 -23.24
N ALA A 249 2.03 19.84 -22.12
CA ALA A 249 2.94 20.97 -22.01
C ALA A 249 3.77 20.86 -20.73
N ILE A 250 5.08 21.11 -20.85
CA ILE A 250 6.01 21.09 -19.73
C ILE A 250 6.03 22.49 -19.09
N PRO A 251 5.68 22.64 -17.79
CA PRO A 251 5.79 23.90 -17.09
C PRO A 251 7.22 24.45 -17.14
N GLU A 252 7.39 25.77 -17.23
CA GLU A 252 8.70 26.45 -17.29
C GLU A 252 9.79 25.87 -16.36
N PRO A 253 9.56 25.67 -15.03
CA PRO A 253 10.60 25.17 -14.14
C PRO A 253 11.03 23.72 -14.41
N GLN A 254 10.26 22.96 -15.19
CA GLN A 254 10.52 21.55 -15.48
C GLN A 254 11.13 21.32 -16.86
N ARG A 255 11.22 22.36 -17.72
CA ARG A 255 11.76 22.23 -19.08
C ARG A 255 13.24 21.90 -19.14
N GLU A 256 13.99 22.24 -18.10
CA GLU A 256 15.40 21.85 -17.98
C GLU A 256 15.56 20.35 -17.65
N ALA A 257 14.63 19.81 -16.86
CA ALA A 257 14.70 18.45 -16.36
C ALA A 257 13.96 17.44 -17.26
N VAL A 258 12.91 17.87 -17.96
CA VAL A 258 12.03 17.02 -18.77
C VAL A 258 11.98 17.57 -20.19
N THR A 259 12.13 16.67 -21.17
CA THR A 259 12.11 17.01 -22.60
C THR A 259 11.36 15.94 -23.37
N LEU A 260 10.49 16.35 -24.30
CA LEU A 260 9.84 15.47 -25.27
C LEU A 260 10.21 15.95 -26.66
N ALA A 261 11.09 15.23 -27.34
CA ALA A 261 11.55 15.53 -28.70
C ALA A 261 11.74 14.24 -29.47
N ASP A 262 11.47 14.25 -30.77
CA ASP A 262 11.70 13.11 -31.68
C ASP A 262 11.07 11.78 -31.22
N GLY A 263 9.91 11.85 -30.57
CA GLY A 263 9.24 10.67 -30.02
C GLY A 263 9.96 10.03 -28.83
N GLN A 264 10.86 10.76 -28.16
CA GLN A 264 11.54 10.33 -26.94
C GLN A 264 11.17 11.24 -25.78
N LEU A 265 10.71 10.65 -24.69
CA LEU A 265 10.54 11.36 -23.43
C LEU A 265 11.78 11.12 -22.57
N ARG A 266 12.48 12.21 -22.27
CA ARG A 266 13.74 12.21 -21.51
C ARG A 266 13.59 13.01 -20.23
N VAL A 267 14.11 12.47 -19.14
CA VAL A 267 14.19 13.11 -17.81
C VAL A 267 15.63 13.09 -17.28
N LEU A 268 15.97 14.10 -16.49
CA LEU A 268 17.20 14.17 -15.71
C LEU A 268 16.93 13.75 -14.26
N GLY A 269 17.80 12.90 -13.73
CA GLY A 269 17.75 12.44 -12.35
C GLY A 269 16.56 11.50 -12.07
N PRO A 270 16.35 11.14 -10.79
CA PRO A 270 15.24 10.27 -10.41
C PRO A 270 13.92 11.02 -10.46
N VAL A 271 12.87 10.33 -10.91
CA VAL A 271 11.53 10.89 -11.01
C VAL A 271 10.78 10.64 -9.70
N SER A 272 10.27 11.69 -9.06
CA SER A 272 9.42 11.55 -7.87
C SER A 272 8.02 11.08 -8.22
N THR A 273 7.29 10.52 -7.24
CA THR A 273 5.88 10.13 -7.41
C THR A 273 5.01 11.33 -7.83
N GLY A 274 5.27 12.51 -7.27
CA GLY A 274 4.62 13.76 -7.66
C GLY A 274 4.90 14.12 -9.12
N LEU A 275 6.17 14.11 -9.55
CA LEU A 275 6.54 14.42 -10.94
C LEU A 275 5.96 13.40 -11.93
N ARG A 276 5.96 12.11 -11.58
CA ARG A 276 5.31 11.05 -12.35
C ARG A 276 3.83 11.33 -12.55
N ASN A 277 3.11 11.64 -11.48
CA ASN A 277 1.67 11.93 -11.54
C ASN A 277 1.40 13.21 -12.34
N ALA A 278 2.24 14.22 -12.17
CA ALA A 278 2.13 15.47 -12.92
C ALA A 278 2.29 15.24 -14.43
N MET A 279 3.34 14.51 -14.86
CA MET A 279 3.53 14.14 -16.27
C MET A 279 2.39 13.31 -16.84
N ALA A 280 1.92 12.31 -16.07
CA ALA A 280 0.91 11.35 -16.51
C ALA A 280 -0.50 11.96 -16.64
N ASP A 281 -0.85 12.91 -15.76
CA ASP A 281 -2.22 13.39 -15.61
C ASP A 281 -2.33 14.92 -15.65
N GLU A 282 -1.61 15.66 -14.79
CA GLU A 282 -1.78 17.11 -14.64
C GLU A 282 -1.36 17.87 -15.90
N TRP A 283 -0.21 17.52 -16.48
CA TRP A 283 0.33 18.17 -17.68
C TRP A 283 -0.33 17.67 -18.96
N SER A 284 -1.05 16.54 -18.88
CA SER A 284 -1.64 15.89 -20.04
C SER A 284 -2.93 16.55 -20.53
N ASN A 285 -3.54 17.41 -19.72
CA ASN A 285 -4.77 18.13 -20.07
C ASN A 285 -5.85 17.21 -20.67
N TRP A 286 -5.95 15.97 -20.16
CA TRP A 286 -6.98 15.03 -20.60
C TRP A 286 -8.36 15.63 -20.34
N PRO A 287 -9.28 15.63 -21.33
CA PRO A 287 -10.61 16.21 -21.16
C PRO A 287 -11.32 15.62 -19.94
N ARG A 288 -11.73 16.50 -19.02
CA ARG A 288 -12.47 16.14 -17.80
C ARG A 288 -13.95 16.12 -18.11
N LEU A 289 -14.64 15.10 -17.61
CA LEU A 289 -16.08 14.98 -17.83
C LEU A 289 -16.81 16.08 -17.06
N ARG A 290 -17.69 16.77 -17.79
CA ARG A 290 -18.57 17.82 -17.28
C ARG A 290 -20.01 17.31 -17.18
N PRO A 291 -20.83 17.85 -16.25
CA PRO A 291 -22.27 17.73 -16.31
C PRO A 291 -22.77 18.11 -17.71
N LYS A 292 -23.81 17.42 -18.18
CA LYS A 292 -24.42 17.68 -19.49
C LYS A 292 -25.87 18.11 -19.33
N SER A 293 -26.25 19.19 -20.00
CA SER A 293 -27.64 19.61 -20.17
C SER A 293 -28.43 18.56 -20.97
N LYS A 294 -29.76 18.59 -20.89
CA LYS A 294 -30.63 17.62 -21.57
C LYS A 294 -30.31 17.47 -23.07
N ASP A 295 -30.06 18.59 -23.76
CA ASP A 295 -29.74 18.60 -25.18
C ASP A 295 -28.34 18.02 -25.43
N GLN A 296 -27.35 18.37 -24.58
CA GLN A 296 -26.00 17.80 -24.64
C GLN A 296 -25.98 16.29 -24.36
N ARG A 297 -26.86 15.78 -23.47
CA ARG A 297 -27.02 14.34 -23.21
C ARG A 297 -27.53 13.62 -24.44
N THR A 298 -28.55 14.17 -25.08
CA THR A 298 -29.16 13.60 -26.30
C THR A 298 -28.15 13.57 -27.44
N ALA A 299 -27.41 14.66 -27.66
CA ALA A 299 -26.34 14.71 -28.64
C ALA A 299 -25.22 13.69 -28.33
N TYR A 300 -24.79 13.61 -27.08
CA TYR A 300 -23.73 12.69 -26.69
C TYR A 300 -24.15 11.22 -26.83
N LEU A 301 -25.39 10.87 -26.49
CA LEU A 301 -25.93 9.53 -26.73
C LEU A 301 -25.97 9.20 -28.23
N ALA A 302 -26.37 10.15 -29.08
CA ALA A 302 -26.37 9.97 -30.52
C ALA A 302 -24.95 9.75 -31.07
N GLU A 303 -23.96 10.51 -30.59
CA GLU A 303 -22.55 10.32 -30.93
C GLU A 303 -22.01 8.94 -30.52
N LEU A 304 -22.41 8.43 -29.35
CA LEU A 304 -21.94 7.14 -28.85
C LEU A 304 -22.61 5.94 -29.53
N THR A 305 -23.86 6.09 -29.95
CA THR A 305 -24.65 5.01 -30.56
C THR A 305 -24.51 4.95 -32.08
N GLY A 306 -24.30 6.10 -32.74
CA GLY A 306 -24.20 6.18 -34.19
C GLY A 306 -25.44 5.62 -34.87
N ALA A 307 -25.26 4.76 -35.88
CA ALA A 307 -26.35 4.13 -36.61
C ALA A 307 -27.05 2.97 -35.88
N ALA A 308 -26.49 2.50 -34.76
CA ALA A 308 -27.00 1.33 -34.02
C ALA A 308 -27.49 1.75 -32.62
N PRO A 309 -28.80 2.07 -32.45
CA PRO A 309 -29.31 2.58 -31.18
C PRO A 309 -29.19 1.55 -30.06
N TRP A 310 -28.87 2.02 -28.86
CA TRP A 310 -28.88 1.20 -27.66
C TRP A 310 -30.30 0.84 -27.22
N SER A 311 -30.43 -0.30 -26.56
CA SER A 311 -31.69 -0.74 -25.94
C SER A 311 -32.10 0.17 -24.77
N PRO A 312 -33.39 0.21 -24.38
CA PRO A 312 -33.84 1.03 -23.25
C PRO A 312 -33.05 0.80 -21.95
N PRO A 313 -32.71 -0.44 -21.53
CA PRO A 313 -31.87 -0.67 -20.35
C PRO A 313 -30.46 -0.07 -20.47
N GLN A 314 -29.85 -0.12 -21.67
CA GLN A 314 -28.54 0.47 -21.91
C GLN A 314 -28.60 2.01 -21.83
N ILE A 315 -29.67 2.64 -22.35
CA ILE A 315 -29.90 4.08 -22.24
C ILE A 315 -30.10 4.48 -20.77
N THR A 316 -30.88 3.72 -20.01
CA THR A 316 -31.05 3.97 -18.56
C THR A 316 -29.72 3.87 -17.82
N ALA A 317 -28.86 2.90 -18.17
CA ALA A 317 -27.54 2.78 -17.57
C ALA A 317 -26.63 3.97 -17.90
N PHE A 318 -26.66 4.46 -19.13
CA PHE A 318 -25.97 5.68 -19.56
C PHE A 318 -26.38 6.90 -18.75
N GLU A 319 -27.69 7.18 -18.68
CA GLU A 319 -28.23 8.34 -17.94
C GLU A 319 -27.83 8.29 -16.47
N ARG A 320 -28.05 7.14 -15.81
CA ARG A 320 -27.69 6.95 -14.40
C ARG A 320 -26.20 7.20 -14.14
N GLN A 321 -25.33 6.75 -15.04
CA GLN A 321 -23.90 6.89 -14.87
C GLN A 321 -23.45 8.34 -15.11
N LEU A 322 -24.07 9.04 -16.06
CA LEU A 322 -23.78 10.44 -16.33
C LEU A 322 -24.26 11.36 -15.19
N GLU A 323 -25.37 11.03 -14.54
CA GLU A 323 -25.88 11.72 -13.35
C GLU A 323 -24.99 11.55 -12.13
N ALA A 324 -24.23 10.45 -12.06
CA ALA A 324 -23.34 10.13 -10.94
C ALA A 324 -21.98 10.87 -10.98
N VAL A 325 -21.71 11.69 -12.00
CA VAL A 325 -20.39 12.30 -12.24
C VAL A 325 -20.06 13.37 -11.20
N TRP A 326 -20.75 14.52 -11.26
CA TRP A 326 -20.83 15.54 -10.23
C TRP A 326 -21.89 16.57 -10.64
N THR A 327 -22.32 17.44 -9.72
CA THR A 327 -23.28 18.53 -10.00
C THR A 327 -22.71 19.89 -9.66
N PRO A 328 -23.17 20.99 -10.29
CA PRO A 328 -22.73 22.34 -9.94
C PRO A 328 -22.90 22.65 -8.44
N VAL A 329 -23.96 22.13 -7.81
CA VAL A 329 -24.19 22.24 -6.36
C VAL A 329 -23.07 21.63 -5.53
N GLN A 330 -22.49 20.50 -5.95
CA GLN A 330 -21.35 19.90 -5.26
C GLN A 330 -20.09 20.77 -5.36
N LEU A 331 -19.86 21.38 -6.52
CA LEU A 331 -18.76 22.35 -6.70
C LEU A 331 -18.97 23.58 -5.82
N GLN A 332 -20.16 24.17 -5.83
CA GLN A 332 -20.52 25.30 -4.96
C GLN A 332 -20.30 24.95 -3.49
N THR A 333 -20.81 23.80 -3.04
CA THR A 333 -20.64 23.30 -1.66
C THR A 333 -19.17 23.16 -1.28
N ALA A 334 -18.34 22.60 -2.18
CA ALA A 334 -16.91 22.46 -1.93
C ALA A 334 -16.20 23.80 -1.78
N VAL A 335 -16.66 24.82 -2.49
CA VAL A 335 -16.13 26.19 -2.39
C VAL A 335 -16.63 26.89 -1.13
N ASP A 336 -17.90 26.76 -0.76
CA ASP A 336 -18.43 27.34 0.48
C ASP A 336 -17.74 26.75 1.72
N ILE A 337 -17.53 25.42 1.74
CA ILE A 337 -16.78 24.74 2.81
C ILE A 337 -15.36 25.30 2.91
N ALA A 338 -14.69 25.56 1.77
CA ALA A 338 -13.35 26.12 1.75
C ALA A 338 -13.31 27.59 2.20
N GLY A 339 -14.42 28.30 2.14
CA GLY A 339 -14.57 29.67 2.65
C GLY A 339 -14.82 29.76 4.15
N VAL A 340 -15.00 28.63 4.85
CA VAL A 340 -15.10 28.59 6.31
C VAL A 340 -13.69 28.64 6.89
N PRO A 341 -13.33 29.67 7.68
CA PRO A 341 -12.01 29.72 8.30
C PRO A 341 -11.87 28.55 9.28
N ALA A 342 -10.72 27.88 9.24
CA ALA A 342 -10.40 26.80 10.16
C ALA A 342 -9.81 27.36 11.46
N PRO A 343 -10.05 26.74 12.62
CA PRO A 343 -9.29 27.03 13.83
C PRO A 343 -7.79 26.79 13.58
N SER A 344 -6.94 27.58 14.22
CA SER A 344 -5.49 27.36 14.20
C SER A 344 -5.01 26.92 15.58
N GLU A 345 -3.90 26.20 15.65
CA GLU A 345 -3.30 25.81 16.92
C GLU A 345 -2.24 26.85 17.32
N LYS A 346 -2.22 27.22 18.61
CA LYS A 346 -1.14 28.01 19.19
C LYS A 346 0.11 27.16 19.26
N THR A 347 1.26 27.79 19.00
CA THR A 347 2.57 27.19 19.25
C THR A 347 2.75 26.97 20.76
N ALA A 348 3.56 25.99 21.14
CA ALA A 348 3.90 25.77 22.54
C ALA A 348 4.62 26.99 23.15
N CYS A 349 5.38 27.74 22.36
CA CYS A 349 5.97 29.00 22.81
C CYS A 349 4.94 30.09 23.13
N GLU A 350 3.88 30.24 22.33
CA GLU A 350 2.77 31.17 22.65
C GLU A 350 2.04 30.74 23.93
N CYS A 351 1.73 29.44 24.04
CA CYS A 351 1.14 28.88 25.25
C CYS A 351 2.04 29.08 26.49
N LEU A 352 3.35 28.95 26.34
CA LEU A 352 4.31 29.19 27.43
C LEU A 352 4.34 30.66 27.82
N ALA A 353 4.33 31.58 26.85
CA ALA A 353 4.29 33.02 27.11
C ALA A 353 3.02 33.42 27.87
N GLU A 354 1.86 32.87 27.51
CA GLU A 354 0.60 33.08 28.23
C GLU A 354 0.68 32.54 29.67
N LYS A 355 1.25 31.35 29.86
CA LYS A 355 1.49 30.78 31.19
C LYS A 355 2.37 31.68 32.05
N GLN A 356 3.45 32.21 31.48
CA GLN A 356 4.39 33.11 32.16
C GLN A 356 3.77 34.47 32.46
N ALA A 357 2.82 34.92 31.64
CA ALA A 357 2.01 36.11 31.88
C ALA A 357 0.91 35.91 32.95
N GLY A 358 0.78 34.71 33.53
CA GLY A 358 -0.14 34.40 34.62
C GLY A 358 -1.48 33.80 34.19
N ALA A 359 -1.63 33.37 32.94
CA ALA A 359 -2.86 32.69 32.48
C ALA A 359 -2.99 31.29 33.13
N THR A 360 -4.17 30.99 33.67
CA THR A 360 -4.49 29.72 34.34
C THR A 360 -5.18 28.70 33.43
N ASP A 361 -5.86 29.15 32.37
CA ASP A 361 -6.51 28.32 31.35
C ASP A 361 -5.90 28.60 29.97
N ILE A 362 -4.99 27.73 29.53
CA ILE A 362 -4.25 27.89 28.27
C ILE A 362 -4.96 27.11 27.18
N GLN A 363 -5.75 27.83 26.38
CA GLN A 363 -6.43 27.27 25.20
C GLN A 363 -5.41 27.03 24.07
N ARG A 364 -5.23 25.77 23.66
CA ARG A 364 -4.32 25.39 22.56
C ARG A 364 -4.85 25.75 21.18
N THR A 365 -6.15 25.98 21.04
CA THR A 365 -6.78 26.34 19.78
C THR A 365 -7.17 27.80 19.77
N VAL A 366 -6.77 28.52 18.72
CA VAL A 366 -7.28 29.84 18.40
C VAL A 366 -8.56 29.67 17.59
N PRO A 367 -9.69 30.25 18.03
CA PRO A 367 -10.91 30.25 17.25
C PRO A 367 -10.65 30.81 15.83
N PRO A 368 -11.38 30.33 14.81
CA PRO A 368 -11.23 30.83 13.45
C PRO A 368 -11.42 32.36 13.40
N THR A 369 -10.43 33.06 12.86
CA THR A 369 -10.46 34.53 12.73
C THR A 369 -11.12 34.91 11.41
N GLY A 370 -12.25 35.60 11.48
CA GLY A 370 -13.01 36.07 10.32
C GLY A 370 -14.38 35.40 10.15
N SER A 371 -15.26 36.03 9.39
CA SER A 371 -16.59 35.48 9.08
C SER A 371 -16.50 34.48 7.93
N PRO A 372 -17.30 33.39 7.93
CA PRO A 372 -17.42 32.49 6.78
C PRO A 372 -17.70 33.26 5.48
N GLN A 373 -16.92 32.97 4.44
CA GLN A 373 -17.11 33.54 3.12
C GLN A 373 -17.87 32.56 2.23
N THR A 374 -19.17 32.77 2.05
CA THR A 374 -19.99 31.99 1.12
C THR A 374 -20.06 32.67 -0.24
N LEU A 375 -20.27 31.88 -1.29
CA LEU A 375 -20.47 32.37 -2.64
C LEU A 375 -21.72 33.25 -2.74
N ASN A 376 -21.59 34.37 -3.45
CA ASN A 376 -22.73 35.23 -3.77
C ASN A 376 -23.47 34.74 -5.02
N ALA A 377 -24.67 35.28 -5.28
CA ALA A 377 -25.51 34.87 -6.42
C ALA A 377 -24.82 35.02 -7.79
N ALA A 378 -23.98 36.06 -7.98
CA ALA A 378 -23.25 36.27 -9.22
C ALA A 378 -22.13 35.22 -9.41
N GLN A 379 -21.41 34.89 -8.34
CA GLN A 379 -20.40 33.83 -8.33
C GLN A 379 -21.02 32.45 -8.60
N VAL A 380 -22.18 32.15 -7.99
CA VAL A 380 -22.95 30.92 -8.25
C VAL A 380 -23.35 30.83 -9.73
N ALA A 381 -23.87 31.93 -10.30
CA ALA A 381 -24.26 31.96 -11.71
C ALA A 381 -23.07 31.72 -12.68
N VAL A 382 -21.88 32.24 -12.34
CA VAL A 382 -20.64 31.97 -13.10
C VAL A 382 -20.25 30.50 -13.00
N LEU A 383 -20.23 29.93 -11.79
CA LEU A 383 -19.92 28.51 -11.58
C LEU A 383 -20.87 27.59 -12.34
N ASP A 384 -22.17 27.88 -12.30
CA ASP A 384 -23.19 27.10 -12.99
C ASP A 384 -23.00 27.13 -14.51
N ARG A 385 -22.78 28.31 -15.09
CA ARG A 385 -22.54 28.43 -16.53
C ARG A 385 -21.27 27.68 -16.95
N LEU A 386 -20.16 27.88 -16.24
CA LEU A 386 -18.88 27.25 -16.59
C LEU A 386 -18.90 25.73 -16.35
N ALA A 387 -19.70 25.23 -15.41
CA ALA A 387 -19.81 23.80 -15.15
C ALA A 387 -20.22 22.98 -16.37
N TYR A 388 -21.05 23.53 -17.26
CA TYR A 388 -21.52 22.89 -18.50
C TYR A 388 -20.66 23.21 -19.74
N ASP A 389 -19.64 24.04 -19.61
CA ASP A 389 -18.72 24.39 -20.70
C ASP A 389 -17.51 23.42 -20.70
N PRO A 390 -17.40 22.51 -21.67
CA PRO A 390 -16.29 21.56 -21.75
C PRO A 390 -14.95 22.22 -22.08
N ALA A 391 -14.92 23.43 -22.64
CA ALA A 391 -13.68 24.14 -23.00
C ALA A 391 -13.09 24.95 -21.83
N SER A 392 -13.90 25.21 -20.80
CA SER A 392 -13.49 26.03 -19.66
C SER A 392 -12.35 25.38 -18.84
N THR A 393 -11.33 26.17 -18.51
CA THR A 393 -10.17 25.72 -17.72
C THR A 393 -10.34 26.01 -16.22
N PRO A 394 -9.68 25.27 -15.32
CA PRO A 394 -9.75 25.56 -13.89
C PRO A 394 -9.33 27.00 -13.53
N ASP A 395 -8.35 27.57 -14.25
CA ASP A 395 -7.94 28.94 -14.03
C ASP A 395 -8.97 29.95 -14.55
N GLN A 396 -9.69 29.64 -15.63
CA GLN A 396 -10.82 30.45 -16.09
C GLN A 396 -11.95 30.48 -15.06
N PHE A 397 -12.27 29.35 -14.41
CA PHE A 397 -13.21 29.33 -13.29
C PHE A 397 -12.77 30.29 -12.19
N VAL A 398 -11.51 30.19 -11.76
CA VAL A 398 -10.99 31.05 -10.69
C VAL A 398 -11.03 32.52 -11.11
N SER A 399 -10.60 32.88 -12.31
CA SER A 399 -10.56 34.27 -12.77
C SER A 399 -11.96 34.88 -12.89
N GLU A 400 -12.92 34.15 -13.48
CA GLU A 400 -14.27 34.70 -13.70
C GLU A 400 -15.09 34.76 -12.39
N VAL A 401 -14.92 33.79 -11.49
CA VAL A 401 -15.55 33.83 -10.16
C VAL A 401 -14.96 34.95 -9.32
N THR A 402 -13.66 35.21 -9.42
CA THR A 402 -13.00 36.35 -8.74
C THR A 402 -13.48 37.69 -9.31
N ALA A 403 -13.76 37.76 -10.62
CA ALA A 403 -14.36 38.95 -11.23
C ALA A 403 -15.81 39.20 -10.76
N ALA A 404 -16.55 38.14 -10.41
CA ALA A 404 -17.93 38.23 -9.89
C ALA A 404 -18.00 38.51 -8.37
N GLY A 405 -16.89 38.45 -7.64
CA GLY A 405 -16.83 38.76 -6.22
C GLY A 405 -15.53 38.29 -5.55
N PRO A 406 -15.24 38.74 -4.31
CA PRO A 406 -14.04 38.32 -3.59
C PRO A 406 -14.02 36.80 -3.41
N LEU A 407 -12.88 36.19 -3.71
CA LEU A 407 -12.65 34.76 -3.59
C LEU A 407 -11.38 34.54 -2.77
N SER A 408 -11.48 33.78 -1.68
CA SER A 408 -10.31 33.49 -0.84
C SER A 408 -9.35 32.49 -1.51
N PRO A 409 -8.05 32.47 -1.14
CA PRO A 409 -7.10 31.48 -1.67
C PRO A 409 -7.52 30.02 -1.45
N PRO A 410 -8.08 29.61 -0.29
CA PRO A 410 -8.60 28.26 -0.09
C PRO A 410 -9.76 27.92 -1.05
N GLN A 411 -10.65 28.88 -1.32
CA GLN A 411 -11.74 28.70 -2.28
C GLN A 411 -11.24 28.53 -3.72
N ALA A 412 -10.29 29.36 -4.15
CA ALA A 412 -9.65 29.20 -5.46
C ALA A 412 -8.93 27.85 -5.60
N ALA A 413 -8.26 27.38 -4.55
CA ALA A 413 -7.66 26.05 -4.52
C ALA A 413 -8.70 24.92 -4.54
N ALA A 414 -9.84 25.10 -3.87
CA ALA A 414 -10.94 24.14 -3.86
C ALA A 414 -11.54 23.95 -5.25
N ILE A 415 -11.74 25.03 -6.02
CA ILE A 415 -12.19 24.97 -7.42
C ILE A 415 -11.23 24.11 -8.24
N ARG A 416 -9.92 24.43 -8.22
CA ARG A 416 -8.91 23.69 -9.00
C ARG A 416 -8.87 22.21 -8.62
N ARG A 417 -8.86 21.92 -7.32
CA ARG A 417 -8.83 20.55 -6.79
C ARG A 417 -10.08 19.75 -7.18
N PHE A 418 -11.26 20.36 -7.07
CA PHE A 418 -12.52 19.71 -7.43
C PHE A 418 -12.54 19.35 -8.92
N LEU A 419 -12.17 20.30 -9.78
CA LEU A 419 -12.14 20.08 -11.23
C LEU A 419 -11.08 19.06 -11.67
N ALA A 420 -9.91 19.05 -11.01
CA ALA A 420 -8.86 18.07 -11.28
C ALA A 420 -9.24 16.64 -10.85
N ALA A 421 -10.09 16.51 -9.83
CA ALA A 421 -10.58 15.22 -9.33
C ALA A 421 -11.66 14.59 -10.21
N ALA A 422 -12.31 15.36 -11.09
CA ALA A 422 -13.33 14.83 -12.00
C ALA A 422 -12.74 13.72 -12.91
N PRO A 423 -13.52 12.67 -13.22
CA PRO A 423 -13.06 11.61 -14.12
C PRO A 423 -12.79 12.19 -15.51
N THR A 424 -11.81 11.62 -16.20
CA THR A 424 -11.61 11.94 -17.63
C THR A 424 -12.75 11.37 -18.47
N VAL A 425 -13.03 11.98 -19.62
CA VAL A 425 -14.03 11.47 -20.58
C VAL A 425 -13.71 10.02 -20.98
N ALA A 426 -12.43 9.72 -21.22
CA ALA A 426 -11.96 8.38 -21.55
C ALA A 426 -12.23 7.33 -20.45
N GLN A 427 -12.03 7.68 -19.17
CA GLN A 427 -12.34 6.79 -18.05
C GLN A 427 -13.85 6.52 -17.95
N PHE A 428 -14.67 7.56 -18.10
CA PHE A 428 -16.11 7.42 -18.11
C PHE A 428 -16.60 6.53 -19.26
N GLU A 429 -16.11 6.76 -20.49
CA GLU A 429 -16.49 5.98 -21.67
C GLU A 429 -16.10 4.50 -21.53
N ARG A 430 -14.93 4.20 -20.93
CA ARG A 430 -14.55 2.82 -20.57
C ARG A 430 -15.54 2.18 -19.61
N ASP A 431 -15.91 2.88 -18.54
CA ASP A 431 -16.83 2.34 -17.54
C ASP A 431 -18.23 2.15 -18.12
N LEU A 432 -18.65 3.08 -18.96
CA LEU A 432 -19.89 2.99 -19.71
C LEU A 432 -19.89 1.77 -20.63
N TYR A 433 -18.82 1.49 -21.37
CA TYR A 433 -18.68 0.29 -22.20
C TYR A 433 -18.99 -0.99 -21.42
N PHE A 434 -18.38 -1.16 -20.24
CA PHE A 434 -18.63 -2.35 -19.42
C PHE A 434 -20.06 -2.38 -18.86
N ALA A 435 -20.65 -1.22 -18.55
CA ALA A 435 -22.04 -1.14 -18.10
C ALA A 435 -23.03 -1.54 -19.21
N VAL A 436 -22.89 -0.98 -20.41
CA VAL A 436 -23.81 -1.24 -21.52
C VAL A 436 -23.61 -2.63 -22.14
N ARG A 437 -22.38 -3.16 -22.14
CA ARG A 437 -22.06 -4.50 -22.66
C ARG A 437 -22.70 -5.63 -21.85
N LYS A 438 -22.92 -5.41 -20.54
CA LYS A 438 -23.64 -6.36 -19.68
C LYS A 438 -25.14 -6.43 -19.98
N LEU A 439 -25.69 -5.38 -20.57
CA LEU A 439 -27.13 -5.21 -20.79
C LEU A 439 -27.57 -5.51 -22.23
N GLY A 440 -26.62 -5.60 -23.17
CA GLY A 440 -26.92 -5.88 -24.57
C GLY A 440 -25.69 -5.94 -25.48
N PRO A 441 -25.89 -6.19 -26.78
CA PRO A 441 -24.81 -6.14 -27.76
C PRO A 441 -24.26 -4.70 -27.88
N VAL A 442 -22.98 -4.60 -28.16
CA VAL A 442 -22.25 -3.36 -28.48
C VAL A 442 -21.47 -3.66 -29.75
N THR A 443 -21.58 -2.83 -30.78
CA THR A 443 -20.89 -3.08 -32.06
C THR A 443 -19.38 -2.86 -31.91
N ALA A 444 -18.59 -3.39 -32.85
CA ALA A 444 -17.14 -3.18 -32.83
C ALA A 444 -16.77 -1.69 -32.94
N GLU A 445 -17.51 -0.93 -33.75
CA GLU A 445 -17.33 0.53 -33.89
C GLU A 445 -17.66 1.29 -32.60
N GLN A 446 -18.74 0.92 -31.91
CA GLN A 446 -19.09 1.50 -30.61
C GLN A 446 -18.05 1.17 -29.53
N ALA A 447 -17.60 -0.08 -29.49
CA ALA A 447 -16.55 -0.50 -28.58
C ALA A 447 -15.24 0.25 -28.85
N GLU A 448 -14.88 0.44 -30.12
CA GLU A 448 -13.72 1.21 -30.54
C GLU A 448 -13.84 2.67 -30.11
N ARG A 449 -14.98 3.32 -30.36
CA ARG A 449 -15.24 4.71 -29.94
C ARG A 449 -15.12 4.90 -28.43
N LEU A 450 -15.67 3.97 -27.64
CA LEU A 450 -15.67 4.07 -26.17
C LEU A 450 -14.30 3.74 -25.54
N LEU A 451 -13.51 2.86 -26.16
CA LEU A 451 -12.27 2.35 -25.56
C LEU A 451 -10.99 3.02 -26.10
N ALA A 452 -11.01 3.61 -27.30
CA ALA A 452 -9.82 4.18 -27.92
C ALA A 452 -9.16 5.27 -27.06
N GLY A 453 -9.96 6.18 -26.49
CA GLY A 453 -9.45 7.23 -25.60
C GLY A 453 -8.78 6.66 -24.35
N PHE A 454 -9.38 5.64 -23.74
CA PHE A 454 -8.82 5.00 -22.54
C PHE A 454 -7.53 4.23 -22.85
N ARG A 455 -7.46 3.51 -23.99
CA ARG A 455 -6.23 2.83 -24.42
C ARG A 455 -5.09 3.83 -24.62
N ARG A 456 -5.35 4.95 -25.29
CA ARG A 456 -4.36 6.03 -25.47
C ARG A 456 -3.85 6.56 -24.13
N GLN A 457 -4.75 6.89 -23.20
CA GLN A 457 -4.39 7.37 -21.88
C GLN A 457 -3.62 6.31 -21.07
N PHE A 458 -4.01 5.04 -21.18
CA PHE A 458 -3.33 3.93 -20.53
C PHE A 458 -1.91 3.75 -21.07
N GLU A 459 -1.71 3.75 -22.39
CA GLU A 459 -0.39 3.68 -23.02
C GLU A 459 0.52 4.84 -22.60
N TRP A 460 -0.03 6.06 -22.52
CA TRP A 460 0.71 7.22 -22.01
C TRP A 460 1.16 6.99 -20.56
N ARG A 461 0.24 6.58 -19.68
CA ARG A 461 0.55 6.28 -18.28
C ARG A 461 1.57 5.15 -18.13
N GLN A 462 1.51 4.12 -18.98
CA GLN A 462 2.51 3.04 -19.01
C GLN A 462 3.88 3.57 -19.44
N THR A 463 3.94 4.46 -20.42
CA THR A 463 5.19 5.09 -20.88
C THR A 463 5.82 5.92 -19.76
N ILE A 464 5.03 6.75 -19.06
CA ILE A 464 5.48 7.49 -17.88
C ILE A 464 5.90 6.55 -16.74
N GLY A 465 5.15 5.48 -16.49
CA GLY A 465 5.47 4.47 -15.49
C GLY A 465 6.79 3.76 -15.76
N ARG A 466 7.05 3.39 -17.02
CA ARG A 466 8.31 2.80 -17.46
C ARG A 466 9.47 3.77 -17.25
N LEU A 467 9.30 5.04 -17.62
CA LEU A 467 10.31 6.07 -17.39
C LEU A 467 10.61 6.24 -15.90
N PHE A 468 9.56 6.30 -15.08
CA PHE A 468 9.67 6.42 -13.63
C PHE A 468 10.48 5.28 -13.01
N VAL A 469 10.21 4.03 -13.39
CA VAL A 469 10.96 2.86 -12.90
C VAL A 469 12.41 2.86 -13.40
N LEU A 470 12.65 3.22 -14.67
CA LEU A 470 14.01 3.26 -15.23
C LEU A 470 14.87 4.39 -14.67
N ALA A 471 14.25 5.52 -14.34
CA ALA A 471 14.92 6.67 -13.75
C ALA A 471 15.18 6.50 -12.25
N HIS A 472 14.44 5.59 -11.59
CA HIS A 472 14.57 5.32 -10.16
C HIS A 472 15.91 4.68 -9.81
N GLN A 473 16.46 5.06 -8.66
CA GLN A 473 17.66 4.45 -8.10
C GLN A 473 17.27 3.68 -6.84
N PRO A 474 17.15 2.34 -6.91
CA PRO A 474 16.72 1.55 -5.77
C PRO A 474 17.79 1.61 -4.68
N LYS A 475 17.40 2.07 -3.49
CA LYS A 475 18.30 2.12 -2.32
C LYS A 475 18.53 0.73 -1.76
N SER A 476 17.47 -0.07 -1.72
CA SER A 476 17.47 -1.42 -1.15
C SER A 476 16.90 -2.43 -2.15
N PRO A 477 17.64 -2.79 -3.22
CA PRO A 477 17.13 -3.65 -4.30
C PRO A 477 16.54 -5.00 -3.83
N TRP A 478 16.98 -5.48 -2.66
CA TRP A 478 16.64 -6.79 -2.11
C TRP A 478 15.58 -6.73 -1.00
N SER A 479 14.97 -5.57 -0.73
CA SER A 479 13.97 -5.44 0.34
C SER A 479 12.63 -6.10 0.00
N GLY A 480 12.39 -6.40 -1.27
CA GLY A 480 11.15 -6.97 -1.80
C GLY A 480 10.66 -8.25 -1.16
N ASP A 481 9.37 -8.52 -1.32
CA ASP A 481 8.75 -9.79 -0.93
C ASP A 481 8.94 -10.82 -2.04
N TYR A 482 9.48 -12.00 -1.70
CA TYR A 482 9.68 -13.09 -2.66
C TYR A 482 8.37 -13.72 -3.13
N THR A 483 7.25 -13.46 -2.45
CA THR A 483 5.90 -13.93 -2.81
C THR A 483 5.10 -12.93 -3.64
N GLU A 484 5.67 -11.75 -3.91
CA GLU A 484 4.99 -10.68 -4.64
C GLU A 484 4.57 -11.13 -6.06
N GLN A 485 3.48 -10.55 -6.56
CA GLN A 485 3.01 -10.82 -7.91
C GLN A 485 4.08 -10.48 -8.96
N GLY A 486 4.33 -11.44 -9.87
CA GLY A 486 5.36 -11.33 -10.90
C GLY A 486 6.69 -11.99 -10.54
N THR A 487 6.86 -12.43 -9.29
CA THR A 487 8.01 -13.26 -8.90
C THR A 487 7.89 -14.69 -9.43
N PRO A 488 9.01 -15.43 -9.56
CA PRO A 488 8.99 -16.86 -9.86
C PRO A 488 8.21 -17.69 -8.84
N PHE A 489 8.24 -17.36 -7.54
CA PHE A 489 7.48 -18.10 -6.52
C PHE A 489 5.98 -17.92 -6.69
N TRP A 490 5.54 -16.68 -6.90
CA TRP A 490 4.13 -16.42 -7.18
C TRP A 490 3.64 -17.21 -8.40
N TRP A 491 4.47 -17.26 -9.46
CA TRP A 491 4.17 -18.04 -10.65
C TRP A 491 4.10 -19.54 -10.35
N ILE A 492 5.10 -20.10 -9.67
CA ILE A 492 5.12 -21.53 -9.28
C ILE A 492 3.91 -21.86 -8.41
N TYR A 493 3.57 -20.99 -7.46
CA TYR A 493 2.42 -21.18 -6.59
C TYR A 493 1.13 -21.28 -7.39
N LEU A 494 0.85 -20.30 -8.27
CA LEU A 494 -0.41 -20.24 -9.01
C LEU A 494 -0.51 -21.27 -10.13
N TYR A 495 0.59 -21.56 -10.83
CA TYR A 495 0.56 -22.37 -12.06
C TYR A 495 1.07 -23.79 -11.86
N VAL A 496 1.73 -24.10 -10.74
CA VAL A 496 2.22 -25.45 -10.43
C VAL A 496 1.56 -25.97 -9.16
N LEU A 497 1.76 -25.31 -8.01
CA LEU A 497 1.32 -25.84 -6.72
C LEU A 497 -0.21 -25.85 -6.59
N GLN A 498 -0.88 -24.74 -6.91
CA GLN A 498 -2.33 -24.62 -6.79
C GLN A 498 -3.08 -25.64 -7.67
N PRO A 499 -2.75 -25.84 -8.96
CA PRO A 499 -3.37 -26.89 -9.78
C PRO A 499 -3.10 -28.31 -9.25
N LEU A 500 -1.89 -28.60 -8.76
CA LEU A 500 -1.58 -29.91 -8.17
C LEU A 500 -2.39 -30.17 -6.87
N MET A 501 -2.57 -29.14 -6.05
CA MET A 501 -3.43 -29.25 -4.87
C MET A 501 -4.90 -29.45 -5.27
N THR A 502 -5.42 -28.70 -6.24
CA THR A 502 -6.82 -28.84 -6.67
C THR A 502 -7.10 -30.20 -7.29
N THR A 503 -6.17 -30.78 -8.06
CA THR A 503 -6.30 -32.16 -8.56
C THR A 503 -6.31 -33.19 -7.43
N THR A 504 -5.47 -33.03 -6.41
CA THR A 504 -5.47 -33.90 -5.23
C THR A 504 -6.80 -33.82 -4.47
N PHE A 505 -7.34 -32.60 -4.27
CA PHE A 505 -8.65 -32.41 -3.64
C PHE A 505 -9.79 -32.96 -4.51
N ALA A 506 -9.72 -32.82 -5.83
CA ALA A 506 -10.71 -33.38 -6.74
C ALA A 506 -10.72 -34.93 -6.67
N LEU A 507 -9.55 -35.55 -6.65
CA LEU A 507 -9.41 -37.00 -6.45
C LEU A 507 -9.93 -37.42 -5.08
N LEU A 508 -9.56 -36.71 -4.02
CA LEU A 508 -10.06 -36.96 -2.66
C LEU A 508 -11.59 -36.88 -2.64
N ALA A 509 -12.18 -35.84 -3.22
CA ALA A 509 -13.63 -35.65 -3.29
C ALA A 509 -14.31 -36.79 -4.07
N PHE A 510 -13.74 -37.19 -5.21
CA PHE A 510 -14.24 -38.32 -5.99
C PHE A 510 -14.21 -39.63 -5.18
N TYR A 511 -13.09 -39.94 -4.52
CA TYR A 511 -12.96 -41.16 -3.72
C TYR A 511 -13.84 -41.14 -2.47
N VAL A 512 -13.94 -40.00 -1.79
CA VAL A 512 -14.86 -39.84 -0.64
C VAL A 512 -16.30 -40.00 -1.10
N ALA A 513 -16.71 -39.38 -2.20
CA ALA A 513 -18.05 -39.54 -2.76
C ALA A 513 -18.33 -40.98 -3.19
N SER A 514 -17.36 -41.65 -3.83
CA SER A 514 -17.47 -43.06 -4.23
C SER A 514 -17.56 -44.00 -3.03
N ALA A 515 -16.72 -43.81 -2.02
CA ALA A 515 -16.73 -44.58 -0.77
C ALA A 515 -18.01 -44.34 0.02
N ALA A 516 -18.46 -43.08 0.11
CA ALA A 516 -19.73 -42.70 0.69
C ALA A 516 -20.90 -43.38 -0.03
N PHE A 517 -21.00 -43.27 -1.35
CA PHE A 517 -22.04 -43.95 -2.14
C PHE A 517 -22.03 -45.47 -1.94
N ARG A 518 -20.84 -46.09 -1.90
CA ARG A 518 -20.69 -47.53 -1.59
C ARG A 518 -21.11 -47.88 -0.17
N ALA A 519 -20.79 -47.05 0.82
CA ALA A 519 -21.17 -47.23 2.23
C ALA A 519 -22.67 -46.94 2.47
N PHE A 520 -23.26 -46.03 1.70
CA PHE A 520 -24.67 -45.65 1.71
C PHE A 520 -25.57 -46.63 0.94
N ARG A 521 -25.04 -47.76 0.47
CA ARG A 521 -25.86 -48.92 0.07
C ARG A 521 -26.53 -49.61 1.28
N ALA A 522 -26.41 -49.04 2.49
CA ALA A 522 -26.96 -49.52 3.75
C ALA A 522 -28.31 -48.88 4.10
N LYS A 523 -29.22 -49.70 4.65
CA LYS A 523 -30.59 -49.38 5.07
C LYS A 523 -30.68 -48.71 6.46
N ASN A 524 -29.71 -47.88 6.85
CA ASN A 524 -29.64 -47.30 8.20
C ASN A 524 -29.97 -45.80 8.24
N LEU A 525 -30.63 -45.39 9.32
CA LEU A 525 -31.14 -44.03 9.51
C LEU A 525 -30.01 -43.00 9.64
N GLU A 526 -28.90 -43.35 10.29
CA GLU A 526 -27.79 -42.41 10.50
C GLU A 526 -27.15 -42.00 9.17
N ALA A 527 -27.01 -42.97 8.28
CA ALA A 527 -26.38 -42.77 6.99
C ALA A 527 -27.28 -41.93 6.05
N SER A 528 -28.59 -42.11 6.15
CA SER A 528 -29.58 -41.30 5.44
C SER A 528 -29.56 -39.84 5.89
N VAL A 529 -29.46 -39.58 7.21
CA VAL A 529 -29.35 -38.23 7.76
C VAL A 529 -28.08 -37.52 7.26
N LEU A 530 -26.94 -38.21 7.26
CA LEU A 530 -25.68 -37.66 6.73
C LEU A 530 -25.77 -37.34 5.23
N LEU A 531 -26.36 -38.24 4.44
CA LEU A 531 -26.51 -38.04 3.00
C LEU A 531 -27.41 -36.84 2.69
N ILE A 532 -28.55 -36.71 3.37
CA ILE A 532 -29.47 -35.57 3.20
C ILE A 532 -28.77 -34.26 3.59
N THR A 533 -28.03 -34.26 4.70
CA THR A 533 -27.28 -33.07 5.17
C THR A 533 -26.23 -32.66 4.14
N ALA A 534 -25.45 -33.61 3.61
CA ALA A 534 -24.45 -33.35 2.57
C ALA A 534 -25.08 -32.85 1.27
N PHE A 535 -26.22 -33.42 0.85
CA PHE A 535 -26.95 -33.00 -0.33
C PHE A 535 -27.44 -31.55 -0.22
N ILE A 536 -28.02 -31.16 0.93
CA ILE A 536 -28.48 -29.77 1.18
C ILE A 536 -27.32 -28.79 1.05
N VAL A 537 -26.17 -29.09 1.68
CA VAL A 537 -24.97 -28.24 1.65
C VAL A 537 -24.39 -28.11 0.24
N LEU A 538 -24.30 -29.23 -0.50
CA LEU A 538 -23.77 -29.24 -1.86
C LEU A 538 -24.70 -28.50 -2.83
N LEU A 539 -26.02 -28.73 -2.72
CA LEU A 539 -27.01 -28.12 -3.60
C LEU A 539 -26.99 -26.58 -3.53
N ARG A 540 -26.75 -26.01 -2.34
CA ARG A 540 -26.59 -24.56 -2.16
C ARG A 540 -25.50 -23.96 -3.06
N SER A 541 -24.37 -24.65 -3.21
CA SER A 541 -23.21 -24.13 -3.96
C SER A 541 -23.42 -24.11 -5.48
N THR A 542 -24.51 -24.71 -5.97
CA THR A 542 -24.83 -24.76 -7.40
C THR A 542 -25.78 -23.62 -7.80
N PRO A 543 -25.72 -23.11 -9.06
CA PRO A 543 -26.66 -22.10 -9.55
C PRO A 543 -28.13 -22.52 -9.39
N ILE A 544 -28.41 -23.82 -9.49
CA ILE A 544 -29.74 -24.41 -9.29
C ILE A 544 -30.25 -24.15 -7.86
N GLY A 545 -29.37 -24.23 -6.85
CA GLY A 545 -29.72 -23.96 -5.46
C GLY A 545 -30.15 -22.51 -5.23
N ALA A 546 -29.47 -21.55 -5.88
CA ALA A 546 -29.83 -20.13 -5.79
C ALA A 546 -31.15 -19.81 -6.51
N SER A 547 -31.42 -20.45 -7.66
CA SER A 547 -32.69 -20.29 -8.36
C SER A 547 -33.86 -20.91 -7.59
N LEU A 548 -33.67 -22.07 -6.95
CA LEU A 548 -34.71 -22.76 -6.18
C LEU A 548 -35.07 -21.99 -4.90
N SER A 549 -34.09 -21.39 -4.22
CA SER A 549 -34.33 -20.59 -3.01
C SER A 549 -35.01 -19.25 -3.29
N GLY A 550 -34.84 -18.70 -4.50
CA GLY A 550 -35.52 -17.48 -4.97
C GLY A 550 -37.02 -17.66 -5.24
N LEU A 551 -37.50 -18.89 -5.43
CA LEU A 551 -38.91 -19.22 -5.66
C LEU A 551 -39.73 -19.32 -4.36
N LEU A 552 -39.08 -19.33 -3.19
CA LEU A 552 -39.74 -19.47 -1.90
C LEU A 552 -40.15 -18.10 -1.33
N PRO A 553 -41.42 -17.94 -0.87
CA PRO A 553 -41.90 -16.75 -0.16
C PRO A 553 -41.05 -16.41 1.07
N GLU A 554 -41.06 -15.14 1.49
CA GLU A 554 -40.29 -14.69 2.66
C GLU A 554 -40.74 -15.35 3.97
N GLU A 555 -42.00 -15.79 4.09
CA GLU A 555 -42.48 -16.50 5.28
C GLU A 555 -41.79 -17.86 5.49
N LEU A 556 -41.26 -18.47 4.43
CA LEU A 556 -40.54 -19.75 4.48
C LEU A 556 -39.01 -19.56 4.38
N SER A 557 -38.50 -18.41 4.82
CA SER A 557 -37.06 -18.09 4.79
C SER A 557 -36.16 -19.12 5.51
N PHE A 558 -36.68 -19.84 6.50
CA PHE A 558 -35.96 -20.91 7.21
C PHE A 558 -35.72 -22.17 6.35
N LEU A 559 -36.55 -22.42 5.33
CA LEU A 559 -36.39 -23.54 4.38
C LEU A 559 -35.49 -23.19 3.19
N LYS A 560 -35.10 -21.91 3.03
CA LYS A 560 -34.16 -21.51 1.99
C LYS A 560 -32.84 -22.24 2.21
N LEU A 561 -32.26 -22.75 1.12
CA LEU A 561 -31.02 -23.52 1.16
C LEU A 561 -29.86 -22.75 1.83
N ASP A 562 -29.86 -21.41 1.73
CA ASP A 562 -28.92 -20.55 2.42
C ASP A 562 -29.05 -20.63 3.95
N SER A 563 -30.28 -20.52 4.46
CA SER A 563 -30.60 -20.57 5.89
C SER A 563 -30.36 -21.96 6.47
N LEU A 564 -30.79 -23.02 5.78
CA LEU A 564 -30.58 -24.41 6.20
C LEU A 564 -29.10 -24.76 6.25
N THR A 565 -28.33 -24.39 5.23
CA THR A 565 -26.88 -24.59 5.22
C THR A 565 -26.21 -23.77 6.32
N ALA A 566 -26.63 -22.51 6.52
CA ALA A 566 -26.11 -21.69 7.61
C ALA A 566 -26.40 -22.31 8.98
N PHE A 567 -27.60 -22.86 9.20
CA PHE A 567 -27.94 -23.59 10.42
C PHE A 567 -27.04 -24.82 10.61
N ILE A 568 -26.93 -25.68 9.60
CA ILE A 568 -26.08 -26.89 9.61
C ILE A 568 -24.61 -26.53 9.89
N MET A 569 -24.08 -25.50 9.23
CA MET A 569 -22.69 -25.08 9.42
C MET A 569 -22.47 -24.42 10.78
N LYS A 570 -23.39 -23.58 11.24
CA LYS A 570 -23.20 -22.78 12.45
C LYS A 570 -23.45 -23.59 13.72
N VAL A 571 -24.43 -24.48 13.73
CA VAL A 571 -24.86 -25.18 14.95
C VAL A 571 -24.22 -26.58 15.06
N PRO A 572 -24.65 -27.63 14.33
CA PRO A 572 -24.11 -28.97 14.52
C PRO A 572 -22.67 -29.11 14.01
N ASN A 573 -22.29 -28.48 12.90
CA ASN A 573 -20.90 -28.56 12.41
C ASN A 573 -19.92 -27.87 13.39
N THR A 574 -20.21 -26.64 13.83
CA THR A 574 -19.37 -25.97 14.85
C THR A 574 -19.27 -26.79 16.15
N ALA A 575 -20.38 -27.37 16.62
CA ALA A 575 -20.36 -28.23 17.80
C ALA A 575 -19.49 -29.48 17.59
N GLY A 576 -19.65 -30.16 16.45
CA GLY A 576 -18.83 -31.32 16.08
C GLY A 576 -17.36 -30.98 15.92
N ASN A 577 -17.03 -29.89 15.22
CA ASN A 577 -15.65 -29.43 15.04
C ASN A 577 -14.99 -29.10 16.38
N ARG A 578 -15.72 -28.44 17.31
CA ARG A 578 -15.22 -28.22 18.68
C ARG A 578 -14.95 -29.53 19.41
N ALA A 579 -15.84 -30.51 19.33
CA ALA A 579 -15.64 -31.82 19.94
C ALA A 579 -14.42 -32.55 19.35
N ILE A 580 -14.28 -32.52 18.01
CA ILE A 580 -13.12 -33.10 17.30
C ILE A 580 -11.83 -32.39 17.70
N MET A 581 -11.80 -31.05 17.69
CA MET A 581 -10.61 -30.29 18.09
C MET A 581 -10.20 -30.57 19.53
N ILE A 582 -11.16 -30.64 20.46
CA ILE A 582 -10.90 -31.02 21.85
C ILE A 582 -10.34 -32.45 21.91
N GLY A 583 -10.94 -33.39 21.17
CA GLY A 583 -10.47 -34.77 21.10
C GLY A 583 -9.06 -34.90 20.52
N ILE A 584 -8.76 -34.19 19.43
CA ILE A 584 -7.43 -34.14 18.80
C ILE A 584 -6.42 -33.51 19.76
N ALA A 585 -6.75 -32.37 20.37
CA ALA A 585 -5.87 -31.70 21.32
C ALA A 585 -5.55 -32.60 22.51
N LEU A 586 -6.56 -33.28 23.06
CA LEU A 586 -6.39 -34.23 24.15
C LEU A 586 -5.58 -35.46 23.70
N GLY A 587 -5.79 -35.95 22.48
CA GLY A 587 -5.02 -37.04 21.88
C GLY A 587 -3.55 -36.68 21.66
N ILE A 588 -3.27 -35.48 21.16
CA ILE A 588 -1.91 -34.93 21.01
C ILE A 588 -1.28 -34.78 22.40
N ALA A 589 -1.97 -34.19 23.38
CA ALA A 589 -1.47 -34.05 24.73
C ALA A 589 -1.14 -35.41 25.37
N ALA A 590 -2.02 -36.40 25.21
CA ALA A 590 -1.81 -37.76 25.70
C ALA A 590 -0.64 -38.45 25.01
N THR A 591 -0.50 -38.28 23.69
CA THR A 591 0.61 -38.87 22.90
C THR A 591 1.94 -38.22 23.27
N SER A 592 1.98 -36.88 23.36
CA SER A 592 3.13 -36.12 23.85
C SER A 592 3.52 -36.54 25.26
N LEU A 593 2.55 -36.77 26.16
CA LEU A 593 2.82 -37.25 27.52
C LEU A 593 3.39 -38.68 27.52
N LYS A 594 2.86 -39.58 26.68
CA LYS A 594 3.40 -40.95 26.52
C LYS A 594 4.84 -40.93 26.01
N ILE A 595 5.14 -40.04 25.06
CA ILE A 595 6.50 -39.82 24.56
C ILE A 595 7.40 -39.26 25.68
N LEU A 596 6.94 -38.26 26.43
CA LEU A 596 7.67 -37.65 27.55
C LEU A 596 8.01 -38.66 28.67
N LEU A 597 7.05 -39.52 29.01
CA LEU A 597 7.22 -40.59 30.00
C LEU A 597 8.02 -41.79 29.47
N GLY A 598 8.41 -41.77 28.19
CA GLY A 598 9.17 -42.84 27.54
C GLY A 598 8.39 -44.15 27.36
N LEU A 599 7.05 -44.08 27.44
CA LEU A 599 6.12 -45.20 27.25
C LEU A 599 5.90 -45.50 25.76
N ASP A 600 6.04 -44.50 24.89
CA ASP A 600 6.02 -44.66 23.43
C ASP A 600 7.42 -44.39 22.86
N ARG A 601 8.01 -45.42 22.23
CA ARG A 601 9.38 -45.38 21.68
C ARG A 601 9.42 -45.50 20.16
N SER A 602 8.28 -45.45 19.48
CA SER A 602 8.16 -45.69 18.03
C SER A 602 9.02 -44.76 17.15
N TYR A 603 9.27 -43.53 17.59
CA TYR A 603 10.12 -42.55 16.88
C TYR A 603 11.63 -42.72 17.15
N LEU A 604 12.03 -43.63 18.04
CA LEU A 604 13.42 -43.79 18.46
C LEU A 604 14.26 -44.69 17.54
N GLY A 605 13.66 -45.20 16.46
CA GLY A 605 14.26 -46.24 15.61
C GLY A 605 14.30 -47.55 16.38
N SER A 606 13.52 -48.55 15.95
CA SER A 606 13.79 -49.92 16.38
C SER A 606 15.14 -50.31 15.79
N ASP A 607 16.04 -50.78 16.65
CA ASP A 607 17.30 -51.43 16.26
C ASP A 607 17.00 -52.57 15.26
N ASP A 608 17.37 -52.34 14.00
CA ASP A 608 18.08 -53.32 13.17
C ASP A 608 19.52 -52.81 13.02
#